data_AF-A0A174R6X0-F1
#
_entry.id   AF-A0A174R6X0-F1
#
_cell.length_a   1.000
_cell.length_b   1.000
_cell.length_c   1.000
_cell.angle_alpha   90.00
_cell.angle_beta   90.00
_cell.angle_gamma   90.00
#
_symmetry.space_group_name_H-M   'P 1'
#
loop_
_entity.id
_entity.type
_entity.pdbx_description
1 polymer ?
#
loop_
_entity_poly.entity_id
_entity_poly.type
_entity_poly.pdbx_seq_one_letter_code
_entity_poly.pdbx_strand_id
1 'polypeptide(L)'
;MKTEKILWKKKYITVLMLSLLILAAVLYGIRNDRRNDNGGNILAGASPDTSALQMYYFDGETVVVRTLYDSGTEKEVIKKINVIPLLAAEEDALSQMEPPFYGFWISGQDGFDISVAASGGVWLKNDGAVYYGDTDLSVLWEQMEGKDEDTWNVLNFPNAGRLSAYHTIFLLKADEQTAESPEGLTMTVEDIGTSGITVRIANNSGEEFSYGEYFSLQKQIDGQWYTIPVRADNVGFQDIAHILPDGESASETYNLDLYGTLEPGIYRLVVETLFAEFLVGHGRMAGFDSN
;
A
#
# COMPACT_ATOMS: atom_id res chain seq x y z
N MET A 1 -44.23 37.54 -9.97
CA MET A 1 -43.36 37.10 -11.11
C MET A 1 -42.05 37.89 -11.31
N LYS A 2 -42.01 39.23 -11.39
CA LYS A 2 -40.72 39.98 -11.52
C LYS A 2 -39.86 39.95 -10.24
N THR A 3 -40.48 40.07 -9.08
CA THR A 3 -39.78 40.14 -7.78
C THR A 3 -39.15 38.81 -7.36
N GLU A 4 -39.81 37.68 -7.66
CA GLU A 4 -39.30 36.34 -7.36
C GLU A 4 -38.09 35.97 -8.21
N LYS A 5 -38.07 36.32 -9.51
CA LYS A 5 -36.88 36.12 -10.37
C LYS A 5 -35.67 36.92 -9.91
N ILE A 6 -35.87 38.11 -9.34
CA ILE A 6 -34.79 38.94 -8.79
C ILE A 6 -34.26 38.34 -7.48
N LEU A 7 -35.16 37.86 -6.61
CA LEU A 7 -34.79 37.19 -5.37
C LEU A 7 -34.02 35.88 -5.63
N TRP A 8 -34.48 35.10 -6.61
CA TRP A 8 -33.87 33.84 -7.03
C TRP A 8 -32.47 34.05 -7.63
N LYS A 9 -32.30 35.06 -8.50
CA LYS A 9 -30.98 35.46 -9.02
C LYS A 9 -30.02 35.91 -7.91
N LYS A 10 -30.48 36.71 -6.94
CA LYS A 10 -29.63 37.14 -5.82
C LYS A 10 -29.15 35.96 -4.98
N LYS A 11 -30.05 35.02 -4.63
CA LYS A 11 -29.70 33.82 -3.84
C LYS A 11 -28.69 32.93 -4.56
N TYR A 12 -28.83 32.76 -5.88
CA TYR A 12 -27.91 31.96 -6.68
C TYR A 12 -26.52 32.61 -6.80
N ILE A 13 -26.46 33.93 -6.97
CA ILE A 13 -25.20 34.68 -6.99
C ILE A 13 -24.47 34.58 -5.64
N THR A 14 -25.18 34.66 -4.53
CA THR A 14 -24.58 34.51 -3.19
C THR A 14 -24.02 33.10 -2.98
N VAL A 15 -24.76 32.06 -3.39
CA VAL A 15 -24.30 30.66 -3.27
C VAL A 15 -23.08 30.40 -4.17
N LEU A 16 -23.07 30.94 -5.40
CA LEU A 16 -21.94 30.82 -6.33
C LEU A 16 -20.68 31.53 -5.81
N MET A 17 -20.83 32.68 -5.17
CA MET A 17 -19.72 33.39 -4.54
C MET A 17 -19.14 32.61 -3.35
N LEU A 18 -19.99 32.01 -2.52
CA LEU A 18 -19.57 31.14 -1.42
C LEU A 18 -18.86 29.88 -1.91
N SER A 19 -19.35 29.22 -2.95
CA SER A 19 -18.68 28.04 -3.52
C SER A 19 -17.34 28.39 -4.17
N LEU A 20 -17.22 29.53 -4.84
CA LEU A 20 -15.95 30.02 -5.38
C LEU A 20 -14.96 30.42 -4.28
N LEU A 21 -15.42 30.98 -3.16
CA LEU A 21 -14.56 31.28 -2.01
C LEU A 21 -14.07 30.00 -1.31
N ILE A 22 -14.93 28.99 -1.17
CA ILE A 22 -14.53 27.67 -0.65
C ILE A 22 -13.53 27.02 -1.60
N LEU A 23 -13.79 27.02 -2.91
CA LEU A 23 -12.87 26.47 -3.91
C LEU A 23 -11.53 27.24 -3.92
N ALA A 24 -11.57 28.57 -3.79
CA ALA A 24 -10.36 29.38 -3.68
C ALA A 24 -9.60 29.12 -2.38
N ALA A 25 -10.27 28.87 -1.26
CA ALA A 25 -9.65 28.49 0.01
C ALA A 25 -9.03 27.08 -0.05
N VAL A 26 -9.71 26.13 -0.70
CA VAL A 26 -9.19 24.76 -0.95
C VAL A 26 -7.99 24.82 -1.89
N LEU A 27 -8.08 25.55 -3.00
CA LEU A 27 -6.96 25.74 -3.93
C LEU A 27 -5.81 26.54 -3.30
N TYR A 28 -6.10 27.49 -2.41
CA TYR A 28 -5.09 28.23 -1.66
C TYR A 28 -4.42 27.32 -0.62
N GLY A 29 -5.16 26.46 0.09
CA GLY A 29 -4.62 25.43 0.97
C GLY A 29 -3.70 24.47 0.22
N ILE A 30 -4.19 23.86 -0.88
CA ILE A 30 -3.41 22.97 -1.75
C ILE A 30 -2.17 23.66 -2.34
N ARG A 31 -2.26 24.98 -2.62
CA ARG A 31 -1.14 25.75 -3.20
C ARG A 31 -0.15 26.24 -2.15
N ASN A 32 -0.57 26.47 -0.90
CA ASN A 32 0.32 26.81 0.21
C ASN A 32 1.02 25.56 0.77
N ASP A 33 0.36 24.41 0.78
CA ASP A 33 0.97 23.11 1.09
C ASP A 33 2.06 22.71 0.08
N ARG A 34 2.03 23.27 -1.14
CA ARG A 34 3.00 23.02 -2.22
C ARG A 34 4.05 24.12 -2.43
N ARG A 35 4.04 25.19 -1.63
CA ARG A 35 4.92 26.37 -1.84
C ARG A 35 5.83 26.70 -0.66
N ASN A 36 5.80 25.94 0.42
CA ASN A 36 6.54 26.26 1.65
C ASN A 36 7.26 25.07 2.29
N ASP A 37 7.40 24.00 1.53
CA ASP A 37 7.70 22.64 1.97
C ASP A 37 9.14 22.29 1.59
N ASN A 38 10.08 22.79 2.40
CA ASN A 38 11.43 22.22 2.47
C ASN A 38 11.41 20.83 3.14
N GLY A 39 10.43 19.97 2.80
CA GLY A 39 10.17 18.57 3.19
C GLY A 39 10.33 18.13 4.67
N GLY A 40 11.03 18.89 5.50
CA GLY A 40 11.16 18.71 6.92
C GLY A 40 9.79 18.80 7.54
N ASN A 41 9.59 18.02 8.60
CA ASN A 41 8.30 17.66 9.15
C ASN A 41 7.58 16.52 8.40
N ILE A 42 8.32 15.51 7.93
CA ILE A 42 7.75 14.37 7.18
C ILE A 42 6.74 13.53 7.98
N LEU A 43 6.85 13.52 9.31
CA LEU A 43 5.89 12.90 10.24
C LEU A 43 4.86 13.90 10.78
N ALA A 44 4.58 14.98 10.05
CA ALA A 44 3.53 15.92 10.41
C ALA A 44 2.19 15.20 10.57
N GLY A 45 1.48 15.47 11.67
CA GLY A 45 0.18 14.86 11.97
C GLY A 45 0.26 13.56 12.77
N ALA A 46 1.45 13.06 13.10
CA ALA A 46 1.62 11.89 13.96
C ALA A 46 0.93 12.05 15.33
N SER A 47 0.42 10.94 15.86
CA SER A 47 -0.32 10.91 17.13
C SER A 47 0.37 10.02 18.19
N PRO A 48 1.55 10.43 18.72
CA PRO A 48 2.30 9.64 19.71
C PRO A 48 1.60 9.52 21.08
N ASP A 49 0.51 10.26 21.31
CA ASP A 49 -0.30 10.12 22.52
C ASP A 49 -1.34 8.99 22.40
N THR A 50 -1.56 8.46 21.20
CA THR A 50 -2.61 7.46 20.91
C THR A 50 -2.15 6.30 20.02
N SER A 51 -0.91 6.30 19.57
CA SER A 51 -0.35 5.27 18.69
C SER A 51 1.13 5.08 19.03
N ALA A 52 1.60 3.84 18.96
CA ALA A 52 3.01 3.53 19.12
C ALA A 52 3.79 3.94 17.86
N LEU A 53 5.03 4.39 18.02
CA LEU A 53 5.95 4.59 16.90
C LEU A 53 6.71 3.29 16.61
N GLN A 54 6.66 2.84 15.36
CA GLN A 54 7.50 1.75 14.89
C GLN A 54 8.62 2.29 14.01
N MET A 55 9.83 1.78 14.23
CA MET A 55 10.95 1.95 13.31
C MET A 55 11.31 0.58 12.73
N TYR A 56 11.54 0.54 11.43
CA TYR A 56 11.90 -0.66 10.68
C TYR A 56 13.34 -0.52 10.20
N TYR A 57 14.05 -1.64 10.15
CA TYR A 57 15.37 -1.79 9.57
C TYR A 57 15.36 -3.00 8.64
N PHE A 58 15.83 -2.81 7.41
CA PHE A 58 15.93 -3.87 6.41
C PHE A 58 17.31 -3.84 5.76
N ASP A 59 18.12 -4.87 5.98
CA ASP A 59 19.47 -5.00 5.45
C ASP A 59 19.54 -5.57 4.02
N GLY A 60 18.38 -5.84 3.41
CA GLY A 60 18.24 -6.51 2.12
C GLY A 60 17.88 -7.99 2.22
N GLU A 61 17.94 -8.57 3.43
CA GLU A 61 17.56 -9.96 3.69
C GLU A 61 16.49 -10.08 4.79
N THR A 62 16.65 -9.34 5.90
CA THR A 62 15.79 -9.46 7.10
C THR A 62 15.18 -8.12 7.49
N VAL A 63 13.86 -8.10 7.70
CA VAL A 63 13.18 -6.92 8.27
C VAL A 63 13.07 -7.10 9.78
N VAL A 64 13.70 -6.18 10.51
CA VAL A 64 13.57 -6.03 11.96
C VAL A 64 12.74 -4.79 12.25
N VAL A 65 11.78 -4.88 13.15
CA VAL A 65 10.99 -3.74 13.62
C VAL A 65 11.19 -3.57 15.12
N ARG A 66 11.27 -2.31 15.54
CA ARG A 66 11.30 -1.91 16.95
C ARG A 66 10.12 -1.00 17.25
N THR A 67 9.37 -1.33 18.29
CA THR A 67 8.17 -0.57 18.70
C THR A 67 8.44 0.25 19.96
N LEU A 68 8.09 1.54 19.90
CA LEU A 68 8.11 2.47 21.03
C LEU A 68 6.69 2.77 21.49
N TYR A 69 6.43 2.52 22.77
CA TYR A 69 5.14 2.77 23.44
C TYR A 69 5.16 3.96 24.40
N ASP A 70 6.35 4.50 24.70
CA ASP A 70 6.49 5.64 25.60
C ASP A 70 6.31 6.94 24.82
N SER A 71 5.14 7.58 24.97
CA SER A 71 4.78 8.79 24.22
C SER A 71 5.78 9.95 24.38
N GLY A 72 6.48 10.03 25.51
CA GLY A 72 7.55 11.01 25.72
C GLY A 72 8.74 10.77 24.80
N THR A 73 9.23 9.52 24.76
CA THR A 73 10.31 9.08 23.87
C THR A 73 9.90 9.20 22.40
N GLU A 74 8.68 8.80 22.06
CA GLU A 74 8.14 8.91 20.70
C GLU A 74 8.15 10.36 20.21
N LYS A 75 7.69 11.32 21.03
CA LYS A 75 7.71 12.76 20.69
C LYS A 75 9.13 13.26 20.41
N GLU A 76 10.13 12.81 21.18
CA GLU A 76 11.53 13.20 20.94
C GLU A 76 12.07 12.59 19.64
N VAL A 77 11.73 11.34 19.33
CA VAL A 77 12.10 10.70 18.05
C VAL A 77 11.44 11.40 16.86
N ILE A 78 10.12 11.63 16.93
CA ILE A 78 9.36 12.35 15.89
C ILE A 78 9.95 13.74 15.67
N LYS A 79 10.28 14.46 16.75
CA LYS A 79 10.92 15.77 16.67
C LYS A 79 12.28 15.70 15.97
N LYS A 80 13.12 14.71 16.26
CA LYS A 80 14.42 14.51 15.58
C LYS A 80 14.25 14.26 14.09
N ILE A 81 13.26 13.45 13.70
CA ILE A 81 12.97 13.16 12.29
C ILE A 81 12.43 14.42 11.59
N ASN A 82 11.51 15.14 12.22
CA ASN A 82 10.86 16.31 11.63
C ASN A 82 11.78 17.52 11.45
N VAL A 83 12.93 17.59 12.12
CA VAL A 83 13.91 18.66 11.90
C VAL A 83 14.90 18.37 10.77
N ILE A 84 14.86 17.15 10.18
CA ILE A 84 15.73 16.80 9.05
C ILE A 84 15.36 17.71 7.86
N PRO A 85 16.31 18.43 7.27
CA PRO A 85 16.05 19.22 6.07
C PRO A 85 15.87 18.29 4.88
N LEU A 86 14.67 18.28 4.31
CA LEU A 86 14.36 17.48 3.13
C LEU A 86 14.08 18.40 1.94
N LEU A 87 14.37 17.99 0.72
CA LEU A 87 14.06 18.76 -0.49
C LEU A 87 13.25 17.86 -1.40
N ALA A 88 12.16 18.38 -1.96
CA ALA A 88 11.34 17.61 -2.88
C ALA A 88 12.21 17.02 -4.01
N ALA A 89 11.95 15.75 -4.32
CA ALA A 89 12.65 14.98 -5.32
C ALA A 89 11.65 14.35 -6.29
N GLU A 90 12.14 13.99 -7.47
CA GLU A 90 11.35 13.26 -8.46
C GLU A 90 11.29 11.76 -8.07
N GLU A 91 10.28 11.05 -8.59
CA GLU A 91 10.04 9.64 -8.26
C GLU A 91 11.20 8.71 -8.70
N ASP A 92 11.96 9.09 -9.73
CA ASP A 92 13.10 8.31 -10.23
C ASP A 92 14.23 8.18 -9.21
N ALA A 93 14.30 9.06 -8.21
CA ALA A 93 15.21 8.96 -7.06
C ALA A 93 15.04 7.64 -6.29
N LEU A 94 13.85 7.03 -6.30
CA LEU A 94 13.60 5.76 -5.62
C LEU A 94 14.49 4.63 -6.14
N SER A 95 14.86 4.66 -7.42
CA SER A 95 15.77 3.67 -8.02
C SER A 95 17.20 3.70 -7.47
N GLN A 96 17.58 4.77 -6.76
CA GLN A 96 18.93 4.96 -6.21
C GLN A 96 19.06 4.42 -4.78
N MET A 97 17.94 4.04 -4.15
CA MET A 97 17.93 3.50 -2.79
C MET A 97 18.60 2.12 -2.76
N GLU A 98 19.40 1.86 -1.74
CA GLU A 98 20.12 0.60 -1.54
C GLU A 98 20.09 0.21 -0.05
N PRO A 99 20.22 -1.07 0.32
CA PRO A 99 20.28 -1.43 1.73
C PRO A 99 21.42 -0.71 2.50
N PRO A 100 21.23 -0.39 3.79
CA PRO A 100 20.02 -0.66 4.56
C PRO A 100 18.88 0.32 4.27
N PHE A 101 17.66 -0.19 4.31
CA PHE A 101 16.44 0.62 4.32
C PHE A 101 15.96 0.81 5.77
N TYR A 102 15.49 2.01 6.05
CA TYR A 102 14.82 2.37 7.29
C TYR A 102 13.36 2.69 7.00
N GLY A 103 12.48 2.28 7.90
CA GLY A 103 11.06 2.59 7.81
C GLY A 103 10.55 3.21 9.09
N PHE A 104 9.48 3.99 9.00
CA PHE A 104 8.75 4.54 10.12
C PHE A 104 7.26 4.32 9.89
N TRP A 105 6.55 3.90 10.94
CA TRP A 105 5.10 3.82 10.94
C TRP A 105 4.55 4.40 12.25
N ILE A 106 3.51 5.21 12.15
CA ILE A 106 2.75 5.72 13.28
C ILE A 106 1.37 6.17 12.80
N SER A 107 0.33 5.99 13.61
CA SER A 107 -0.99 6.50 13.25
C SER A 107 -1.06 8.03 13.37
N GLY A 108 -1.74 8.64 12.41
CA GLY A 108 -2.04 10.06 12.36
C GLY A 108 -3.23 10.46 13.24
N GLN A 109 -3.31 11.75 13.55
CA GLN A 109 -4.43 12.34 14.30
C GLN A 109 -5.75 12.33 13.52
N ASP A 110 -5.69 12.16 12.20
CA ASP A 110 -6.83 12.02 11.30
C ASP A 110 -7.35 10.58 11.20
N GLY A 111 -6.70 9.63 11.88
CA GLY A 111 -7.04 8.22 11.89
C GLY A 111 -6.43 7.41 10.73
N PHE A 112 -5.63 8.04 9.86
CA PHE A 112 -4.87 7.37 8.82
C PHE A 112 -3.42 7.19 9.25
N ASP A 113 -2.77 6.14 8.74
CA ASP A 113 -1.38 5.89 9.08
C ASP A 113 -0.41 6.81 8.32
N ILE A 114 0.68 7.18 8.99
CA ILE A 114 1.85 7.82 8.41
C ILE A 114 2.91 6.74 8.26
N SER A 115 3.32 6.48 7.02
CA SER A 115 4.30 5.46 6.70
C SER A 115 5.39 6.05 5.81
N VAL A 116 6.64 5.91 6.22
CA VAL A 116 7.81 6.53 5.57
C VAL A 116 8.90 5.50 5.39
N ALA A 117 9.52 5.46 4.21
CA ALA A 117 10.73 4.69 3.95
C ALA A 117 11.90 5.62 3.63
N ALA A 118 13.11 5.24 3.99
CA ALA A 118 14.32 5.98 3.72
C ALA A 118 15.53 5.08 3.47
N SER A 119 16.39 5.47 2.54
CA SER A 119 17.67 4.84 2.26
C SER A 119 18.52 5.79 1.42
N GLY A 120 19.84 5.83 1.68
CA GLY A 120 20.78 6.60 0.84
C GLY A 120 20.46 8.08 0.72
N GLY A 121 19.81 8.67 1.74
CA GLY A 121 19.33 10.06 1.73
C GLY A 121 18.07 10.31 0.91
N VAL A 122 17.46 9.29 0.32
CA VAL A 122 16.13 9.35 -0.34
C VAL A 122 15.07 8.96 0.68
N TRP A 123 13.97 9.70 0.68
CA TRP A 123 12.81 9.53 1.56
C TRP A 123 11.55 9.39 0.75
N LEU A 124 10.70 8.43 1.10
CA LEU A 124 9.41 8.15 0.47
C LEU A 124 8.32 8.17 1.53
N LYS A 125 7.32 9.04 1.35
CA LYS A 125 6.11 9.06 2.16
C LYS A 125 5.00 8.23 1.49
N ASN A 126 4.05 7.74 2.28
CA ASN A 126 2.96 6.86 1.84
C ASN A 126 2.07 7.45 0.73
N ASP A 127 1.86 8.77 0.74
CA ASP A 127 1.20 9.50 -0.35
C ASP A 127 1.97 9.49 -1.69
N GLY A 128 3.21 8.99 -1.70
CA GLY A 128 4.10 8.91 -2.86
C GLY A 128 5.03 10.10 -3.00
N ALA A 129 5.01 11.08 -2.09
CA ALA A 129 5.96 12.19 -2.12
C ALA A 129 7.38 11.69 -1.82
N VAL A 130 8.34 12.15 -2.65
CA VAL A 130 9.75 11.77 -2.55
C VAL A 130 10.59 12.99 -2.20
N TYR A 131 11.61 12.78 -1.36
CA TYR A 131 12.51 13.84 -0.93
C TYR A 131 13.96 13.38 -0.85
N TYR A 132 14.89 14.32 -0.98
CA TYR A 132 16.30 14.17 -0.63
C TYR A 132 16.61 14.85 0.69
N GLY A 133 17.30 14.14 1.58
CA GLY A 133 17.92 14.69 2.77
C GLY A 133 18.82 13.67 3.44
N ASP A 134 20.10 13.98 3.44
CA ASP A 134 21.12 13.13 4.04
C ASP A 134 21.02 13.16 5.56
N THR A 135 20.92 11.98 6.16
CA THR A 135 20.96 11.81 7.61
C THR A 135 21.39 10.40 7.95
N ASP A 136 22.09 10.27 9.06
CA ASP A 136 22.45 8.98 9.60
C ASP A 136 21.31 8.46 10.50
N LEU A 137 20.53 7.51 9.97
CA LEU A 137 19.45 6.84 10.71
C LEU A 137 19.94 5.69 11.58
N SER A 138 21.20 5.24 11.43
CA SER A 138 21.75 4.15 12.24
C SER A 138 21.81 4.55 13.72
N VAL A 139 22.19 5.79 14.01
CA VAL A 139 22.23 6.35 15.37
C VAL A 139 20.83 6.38 16.00
N LEU A 140 19.79 6.64 15.20
CA LEU A 140 18.42 6.62 15.69
C LEU A 140 17.94 5.19 15.96
N TRP A 141 18.30 4.25 15.08
CA TRP A 141 18.03 2.83 15.26
C TRP A 141 18.69 2.27 16.53
N GLU A 142 19.96 2.57 16.75
CA GLU A 142 20.72 2.17 17.95
C GLU A 142 20.09 2.72 19.24
N GLN A 143 19.54 3.94 19.22
CA GLN A 143 18.83 4.49 20.39
C GLN A 143 17.58 3.70 20.77
N MET A 144 17.05 2.89 19.84
CA MET A 144 15.91 2.01 20.07
C MET A 144 16.31 0.59 20.47
N GLU A 145 17.60 0.31 20.67
CA GLU A 145 18.05 -1.00 21.12
C GLU A 145 17.45 -1.38 22.49
N GLY A 146 17.06 -2.65 22.63
CA GLY A 146 16.43 -3.18 23.84
C GLY A 146 14.95 -2.79 24.02
N LYS A 147 14.34 -2.16 23.01
CA LYS A 147 12.89 -2.00 22.91
C LYS A 147 12.24 -3.28 22.39
N ASP A 148 10.90 -3.29 22.34
CA ASP A 148 10.16 -4.41 21.79
C ASP A 148 10.55 -4.62 20.32
N GLU A 149 11.09 -5.79 20.00
CA GLU A 149 11.75 -6.09 18.73
C GLU A 149 11.15 -7.37 18.15
N ASP A 150 10.71 -7.28 16.90
CA ASP A 150 10.16 -8.39 16.15
C ASP A 150 10.84 -8.51 14.79
N THR A 151 10.72 -9.69 14.18
CA THR A 151 11.11 -9.93 12.79
C THR A 151 9.85 -10.07 11.93
N TRP A 152 9.78 -9.29 10.86
CA TRP A 152 8.66 -9.28 9.94
C TRP A 152 9.13 -9.70 8.54
N ASN A 153 8.20 -10.06 7.66
CA ASN A 153 8.52 -10.23 6.25
C ASN A 153 8.49 -8.87 5.52
N VAL A 154 9.10 -8.84 4.33
CA VAL A 154 9.27 -7.61 3.56
C VAL A 154 7.98 -6.95 3.09
N LEU A 155 6.86 -7.69 3.05
CA LEU A 155 5.56 -7.14 2.63
C LEU A 155 5.01 -6.10 3.60
N ASN A 156 5.46 -6.15 4.86
CA ASN A 156 5.02 -5.21 5.90
C ASN A 156 5.96 -4.01 6.06
N PHE A 157 7.05 -3.96 5.28
CA PHE A 157 7.94 -2.82 5.34
C PHE A 157 7.23 -1.56 4.83
N PRO A 158 7.37 -0.40 5.49
CA PRO A 158 6.81 0.87 5.03
C PRO A 158 7.06 1.11 3.53
N ASN A 159 6.00 1.36 2.77
CA ASN A 159 6.06 1.58 1.32
C ASN A 159 6.58 0.42 0.45
N ALA A 160 6.61 -0.83 0.95
CA ALA A 160 7.07 -1.99 0.17
C ALA A 160 6.39 -2.09 -1.21
N GLY A 161 5.08 -1.84 -1.30
CA GLY A 161 4.33 -1.82 -2.57
C GLY A 161 4.92 -0.87 -3.61
N ARG A 162 5.29 0.35 -3.21
CA ARG A 162 5.90 1.35 -4.10
C ARG A 162 7.36 1.00 -4.41
N LEU A 163 8.12 0.55 -3.41
CA LEU A 163 9.53 0.23 -3.55
C LEU A 163 9.76 -1.03 -4.42
N SER A 164 8.82 -1.99 -4.41
CA SER A 164 8.92 -3.23 -5.20
C SER A 164 8.96 -3.01 -6.71
N ALA A 165 8.50 -1.85 -7.19
CA ALA A 165 8.61 -1.46 -8.60
C ALA A 165 10.06 -1.15 -9.03
N TYR A 166 10.92 -0.79 -8.07
CA TYR A 166 12.32 -0.42 -8.29
C TYR A 166 13.29 -1.49 -7.78
N HIS A 167 12.88 -2.22 -6.74
CA HIS A 167 13.74 -3.08 -5.94
C HIS A 167 13.08 -4.44 -5.71
N THR A 168 13.55 -5.46 -6.41
CA THR A 168 12.98 -6.83 -6.31
C THR A 168 13.14 -7.45 -4.92
N ILE A 169 14.05 -6.93 -4.08
CA ILE A 169 14.22 -7.35 -2.69
C ILE A 169 12.97 -7.10 -1.82
N PHE A 170 12.03 -6.25 -2.27
CA PHE A 170 10.73 -6.07 -1.61
C PHE A 170 9.66 -7.09 -2.02
N LEU A 171 10.01 -8.04 -2.89
CA LEU A 171 9.13 -9.14 -3.26
C LEU A 171 9.38 -10.33 -2.34
N LEU A 172 8.31 -10.86 -1.75
CA LEU A 172 8.43 -12.03 -0.87
C LEU A 172 8.36 -13.30 -1.71
N LYS A 173 9.38 -14.15 -1.66
CA LYS A 173 9.34 -15.45 -2.33
C LYS A 173 8.17 -16.27 -1.78
N ALA A 174 7.32 -16.80 -2.64
CA ALA A 174 6.21 -17.65 -2.23
C ALA A 174 6.72 -19.04 -1.82
N ASP A 175 6.08 -19.63 -0.81
CA ASP A 175 6.38 -20.99 -0.38
C ASP A 175 6.04 -22.00 -1.49
N GLU A 176 6.87 -23.03 -1.67
CA GLU A 176 6.68 -24.06 -2.69
C GLU A 176 5.37 -24.85 -2.50
N GLN A 177 4.82 -24.87 -1.28
CA GLN A 177 3.62 -25.63 -0.94
C GLN A 177 2.34 -25.04 -1.57
N THR A 178 2.37 -23.80 -2.05
CA THR A 178 1.28 -23.16 -2.82
C THR A 178 1.32 -23.55 -4.31
N ALA A 179 2.03 -24.62 -4.69
CA ALA A 179 2.16 -25.02 -6.10
C ALA A 179 0.99 -25.84 -6.64
N GLU A 180 0.19 -26.47 -5.78
CA GLU A 180 -0.94 -27.32 -6.20
C GLU A 180 -2.20 -26.97 -5.42
N SER A 181 -3.29 -26.70 -6.15
CA SER A 181 -4.61 -26.55 -5.54
C SER A 181 -5.04 -27.87 -4.88
N PRO A 182 -5.77 -27.82 -3.73
CA PRO A 182 -6.30 -29.02 -3.11
C PRO A 182 -7.15 -29.84 -4.08
N GLU A 183 -7.15 -31.17 -3.93
CA GLU A 183 -7.90 -32.07 -4.80
C GLU A 183 -9.40 -31.72 -4.82
N GLY A 184 -9.99 -31.64 -6.01
CA GLY A 184 -11.40 -31.30 -6.20
C GLY A 184 -11.73 -29.81 -6.08
N LEU A 185 -10.80 -28.95 -5.64
CA LEU A 185 -10.96 -27.50 -5.67
C LEU A 185 -10.25 -26.90 -6.88
N THR A 186 -10.92 -25.96 -7.55
CA THR A 186 -10.34 -25.26 -8.69
C THR A 186 -10.66 -23.77 -8.60
N MET A 187 -9.71 -22.95 -9.04
CA MET A 187 -9.94 -21.53 -9.29
C MET A 187 -9.48 -21.22 -10.72
N THR A 188 -10.35 -20.57 -11.49
CA THR A 188 -10.10 -20.25 -12.90
C THR A 188 -10.46 -18.81 -13.19
N VAL A 189 -9.74 -18.16 -14.10
CA VAL A 189 -10.05 -16.79 -14.49
C VAL A 189 -11.22 -16.79 -15.46
N GLU A 190 -12.26 -15.99 -15.15
CA GLU A 190 -13.40 -15.79 -16.04
C GLU A 190 -13.26 -14.50 -16.87
N ASP A 191 -12.83 -13.42 -16.22
CA ASP A 191 -12.63 -12.12 -16.86
C ASP A 191 -11.48 -11.38 -16.17
N ILE A 192 -10.79 -10.55 -16.95
CA ILE A 192 -9.79 -9.64 -16.42
C ILE A 192 -10.13 -8.26 -16.97
N GLY A 193 -10.35 -7.31 -16.08
CA GLY A 193 -10.56 -5.91 -16.39
C GLY A 193 -9.27 -5.11 -16.28
N THR A 194 -9.40 -3.78 -16.38
CA THR A 194 -8.26 -2.87 -16.16
C THR A 194 -7.92 -2.67 -14.69
N SER A 195 -8.89 -2.86 -13.79
CA SER A 195 -8.78 -2.59 -12.35
C SER A 195 -9.17 -3.79 -11.48
N GLY A 196 -9.58 -4.90 -12.08
CA GLY A 196 -10.04 -6.06 -11.32
C GLY A 196 -9.98 -7.34 -12.12
N ILE A 197 -10.09 -8.45 -11.42
CA ILE A 197 -10.09 -9.80 -11.99
C ILE A 197 -11.27 -10.57 -11.41
N THR A 198 -12.03 -11.23 -12.27
CA THR A 198 -13.11 -12.13 -11.88
C THR A 198 -12.65 -13.56 -12.04
N VAL A 199 -12.74 -14.34 -10.98
CA VAL A 199 -12.37 -15.76 -10.94
C VAL A 199 -13.57 -16.60 -10.53
N ARG A 200 -13.65 -17.81 -11.06
CA ARG A 200 -14.59 -18.84 -10.62
C ARG A 200 -13.89 -19.83 -9.72
N ILE A 201 -14.39 -19.96 -8.51
CA ILE A 201 -14.02 -21.00 -7.54
C ILE A 201 -15.07 -22.11 -7.64
N ALA A 202 -14.62 -23.35 -7.86
CA ALA A 202 -15.52 -24.51 -7.93
C ALA A 202 -15.05 -25.61 -6.97
N ASN A 203 -16.00 -26.13 -6.21
CA ASN A 203 -15.77 -27.17 -5.22
C ASN A 203 -16.38 -28.50 -5.68
N ASN A 204 -15.54 -29.50 -5.89
CA ASN A 204 -15.90 -30.89 -6.16
C ASN A 204 -15.05 -31.84 -5.28
N SER A 205 -14.66 -31.36 -4.09
CA SER A 205 -13.77 -32.07 -3.15
C SER A 205 -14.50 -33.16 -2.36
N GLY A 206 -15.83 -33.19 -2.37
CA GLY A 206 -16.65 -34.03 -1.49
C GLY A 206 -16.88 -33.44 -0.10
N GLU A 207 -16.29 -32.29 0.22
CA GLU A 207 -16.43 -31.57 1.49
C GLU A 207 -16.86 -30.11 1.26
N GLU A 208 -17.28 -29.44 2.32
CA GLU A 208 -17.54 -27.99 2.28
C GLU A 208 -16.21 -27.22 2.29
N PHE A 209 -16.09 -26.22 1.43
CA PHE A 209 -14.94 -25.32 1.39
C PHE A 209 -15.34 -23.92 1.88
N SER A 210 -14.44 -23.26 2.61
CA SER A 210 -14.65 -21.89 3.06
C SER A 210 -13.45 -21.02 2.75
N TYR A 211 -13.70 -19.78 2.33
CA TYR A 211 -12.66 -18.80 1.98
C TYR A 211 -13.04 -17.39 2.43
N GLY A 212 -12.05 -16.56 2.70
CA GLY A 212 -12.23 -15.14 3.04
C GLY A 212 -12.20 -14.18 1.84
N GLU A 213 -12.36 -12.88 2.11
CA GLU A 213 -12.16 -11.82 1.10
C GLU A 213 -10.69 -11.45 0.87
N TYR A 214 -9.80 -11.89 1.77
CA TYR A 214 -8.37 -11.65 1.62
C TYR A 214 -7.83 -12.37 0.38
N PHE A 215 -6.99 -11.68 -0.38
CA PHE A 215 -6.27 -12.24 -1.50
C PHE A 215 -4.86 -11.65 -1.58
N SER A 216 -3.96 -12.38 -2.21
CA SER A 216 -2.64 -11.89 -2.58
C SER A 216 -2.41 -11.98 -4.07
N LEU A 217 -1.53 -11.14 -4.59
CA LEU A 217 -1.08 -11.18 -5.98
C LEU A 217 0.37 -11.63 -6.02
N GLN A 218 0.66 -12.61 -6.86
CA GLN A 218 2.01 -13.10 -7.06
C GLN A 218 2.44 -12.96 -8.52
N LYS A 219 3.72 -12.66 -8.75
CA LYS A 219 4.33 -12.58 -10.08
C LYS A 219 5.38 -13.66 -10.25
N GLN A 220 5.45 -14.23 -11.45
CA GLN A 220 6.50 -15.17 -11.81
C GLN A 220 7.74 -14.40 -12.30
N ILE A 221 8.89 -14.69 -11.70
CA ILE A 221 10.20 -14.15 -12.08
C ILE A 221 11.16 -15.33 -12.11
N ASP A 222 11.81 -15.56 -13.25
CA ASP A 222 12.78 -16.66 -13.46
C ASP A 222 12.26 -18.04 -13.01
N GLY A 223 10.98 -18.32 -13.26
CA GLY A 223 10.33 -19.59 -12.89
C GLY A 223 10.05 -19.75 -11.40
N GLN A 224 10.14 -18.68 -10.62
CA GLN A 224 9.80 -18.64 -9.19
C GLN A 224 8.66 -17.64 -8.95
N TRP A 225 7.79 -17.95 -7.99
CA TRP A 225 6.67 -17.09 -7.62
C TRP A 225 7.07 -16.15 -6.47
N TYR A 226 6.69 -14.89 -6.61
CA TYR A 226 6.90 -13.87 -5.59
C TYR A 226 5.61 -13.12 -5.29
N THR A 227 5.24 -13.04 -4.03
CA THR A 227 4.16 -12.18 -3.55
C THR A 227 4.55 -10.72 -3.66
N ILE A 228 3.68 -9.96 -4.32
CA ILE A 228 3.80 -8.52 -4.47
C ILE A 228 3.20 -7.85 -3.24
N PRO A 229 3.88 -6.87 -2.63
CA PRO A 229 3.28 -6.07 -1.57
C PRO A 229 2.18 -5.15 -2.11
N VAL A 230 1.14 -4.96 -1.30
CA VAL A 230 0.07 -4.00 -1.60
C VAL A 230 0.66 -2.59 -1.66
N ARG A 231 0.27 -1.82 -2.70
CA ARG A 231 0.73 -0.43 -2.93
C ARG A 231 -0.22 0.60 -2.33
N ALA A 232 -1.52 0.30 -2.30
CA ALA A 232 -2.52 1.20 -1.73
C ALA A 232 -2.35 1.33 -0.20
N ASP A 233 -2.56 2.53 0.30
CA ASP A 233 -2.54 2.80 1.75
C ASP A 233 -3.88 2.47 2.39
N ASN A 234 -3.86 2.14 3.69
CA ASN A 234 -5.04 1.93 4.53
C ASN A 234 -6.03 0.91 3.94
N VAL A 235 -5.49 -0.20 3.44
CA VAL A 235 -6.28 -1.31 2.90
C VAL A 235 -6.73 -2.23 4.04
N GLY A 236 -8.02 -2.56 4.04
CA GLY A 236 -8.60 -3.56 4.92
C GLY A 236 -9.55 -4.47 4.14
N PHE A 237 -9.67 -5.71 4.61
CA PHE A 237 -10.58 -6.72 4.07
C PHE A 237 -11.68 -6.99 5.09
N GLN A 238 -12.89 -7.33 4.64
CA GLN A 238 -13.92 -7.76 5.58
C GLN A 238 -13.57 -9.15 6.10
N ASP A 239 -13.74 -9.34 7.41
CA ASP A 239 -13.59 -10.66 8.03
C ASP A 239 -14.89 -11.44 7.88
N ILE A 240 -15.10 -11.98 6.67
CA ILE A 240 -16.27 -12.77 6.29
C ILE A 240 -15.79 -14.10 5.73
N ALA A 241 -16.41 -15.19 6.18
CA ALA A 241 -16.24 -16.52 5.61
C ALA A 241 -17.34 -16.82 4.59
N HIS A 242 -16.96 -16.97 3.32
CA HIS A 242 -17.81 -17.51 2.28
C HIS A 242 -17.81 -19.03 2.40
N ILE A 243 -19.00 -19.63 2.39
CA ILE A 243 -19.17 -21.08 2.48
C ILE A 243 -19.59 -21.60 1.12
N LEU A 244 -18.84 -22.55 0.57
CA LEU A 244 -19.03 -23.15 -0.74
C LEU A 244 -19.23 -24.67 -0.60
N PRO A 245 -20.49 -25.16 -0.68
CA PRO A 245 -20.79 -26.59 -0.63
C PRO A 245 -20.15 -27.40 -1.76
N ASP A 246 -20.04 -28.72 -1.56
CA ASP A 246 -19.60 -29.65 -2.60
C ASP A 246 -20.56 -29.63 -3.81
N GLY A 247 -19.98 -29.67 -5.01
CA GLY A 247 -20.67 -29.57 -6.29
C GLY A 247 -21.05 -28.13 -6.71
N GLU A 248 -20.79 -27.13 -5.87
CA GLU A 248 -21.13 -25.73 -6.16
C GLU A 248 -19.94 -24.91 -6.68
N SER A 249 -20.25 -23.72 -7.18
CA SER A 249 -19.25 -22.74 -7.62
C SER A 249 -19.70 -21.31 -7.38
N ALA A 250 -18.75 -20.43 -7.12
CA ALA A 250 -18.95 -19.00 -6.99
C ALA A 250 -18.01 -18.23 -7.93
N SER A 251 -18.47 -17.07 -8.41
CA SER A 251 -17.64 -16.11 -9.14
C SER A 251 -17.35 -14.93 -8.24
N GLU A 252 -16.07 -14.61 -8.06
CA GLU A 252 -15.59 -13.55 -7.18
C GLU A 252 -14.78 -12.52 -7.96
N THR A 253 -14.93 -11.24 -7.63
CA THR A 253 -14.19 -10.16 -8.29
C THR A 253 -13.28 -9.44 -7.31
N TYR A 254 -12.00 -9.42 -7.62
CA TYR A 254 -10.95 -8.83 -6.79
C TYR A 254 -10.40 -7.56 -7.41
N ASN A 255 -10.13 -6.55 -6.57
CA ASN A 255 -9.65 -5.24 -7.00
C ASN A 255 -8.12 -5.22 -7.15
N LEU A 256 -7.63 -5.19 -8.38
CA LEU A 256 -6.19 -5.15 -8.66
C LEU A 256 -5.57 -3.75 -8.49
N ASP A 257 -6.37 -2.68 -8.39
CA ASP A 257 -5.84 -1.31 -8.19
C ASP A 257 -5.03 -1.19 -6.88
N LEU A 258 -5.24 -2.11 -5.93
CA LEU A 258 -4.47 -2.22 -4.69
C LEU A 258 -2.96 -2.36 -4.94
N TYR A 259 -2.56 -2.90 -6.09
CA TYR A 259 -1.16 -3.12 -6.48
C TYR A 259 -0.64 -2.04 -7.44
N GLY A 260 -1.47 -1.06 -7.81
CA GLY A 260 -1.15 -0.07 -8.83
C GLY A 260 -1.12 -0.67 -10.24
N THR A 261 -0.39 -0.02 -11.15
CA THR A 261 -0.23 -0.52 -12.52
C THR A 261 0.67 -1.77 -12.52
N LEU A 262 0.13 -2.88 -13.02
CA LEU A 262 0.87 -4.12 -13.17
C LEU A 262 1.73 -4.09 -14.44
N GLU A 263 3.02 -4.34 -14.27
CA GLU A 263 3.93 -4.56 -15.39
C GLU A 263 3.56 -5.83 -16.17
N PRO A 264 3.94 -5.94 -17.45
CA PRO A 264 3.77 -7.18 -18.19
C PRO A 264 4.44 -8.37 -17.49
N GLY A 265 3.81 -9.54 -17.60
CA GLY A 265 4.31 -10.77 -17.01
C GLY A 265 3.21 -11.78 -16.70
N ILE A 266 3.64 -12.92 -16.16
CA ILE A 266 2.75 -13.97 -15.68
C ILE A 266 2.50 -13.74 -14.20
N TYR A 267 1.23 -13.72 -13.83
CA TYR A 267 0.74 -13.47 -12.48
C TYR A 267 -0.15 -14.62 -12.04
N ARG A 268 -0.33 -14.75 -10.72
CA ARG A 268 -1.42 -15.53 -10.16
C ARG A 268 -2.09 -14.78 -9.02
N LEU A 269 -3.41 -14.78 -9.05
CA LEU A 269 -4.24 -14.38 -7.91
C LEU A 269 -4.28 -15.56 -6.95
N VAL A 270 -4.08 -15.32 -5.65
CA VAL A 270 -4.13 -16.36 -4.62
C VAL A 270 -5.20 -16.02 -3.60
N VAL A 271 -6.08 -16.97 -3.33
CA VAL A 271 -7.18 -16.90 -2.35
C VAL A 271 -7.10 -18.18 -1.52
N GLU A 272 -6.86 -18.05 -0.22
CA GLU A 272 -6.51 -19.19 0.65
C GLU A 272 -5.37 -20.03 0.04
N THR A 273 -5.65 -21.29 -0.30
CA THR A 273 -4.72 -22.24 -0.94
C THR A 273 -4.93 -22.36 -2.45
N LEU A 274 -5.91 -21.64 -3.02
CA LEU A 274 -6.24 -21.66 -4.44
C LEU A 274 -5.52 -20.55 -5.17
N PHE A 275 -5.20 -20.80 -6.43
CA PHE A 275 -4.67 -19.76 -7.31
C PHE A 275 -5.21 -19.88 -8.74
N ALA A 276 -5.23 -18.75 -9.43
CA ALA A 276 -5.58 -18.68 -10.85
C ALA A 276 -4.52 -17.84 -11.56
N GLU A 277 -3.85 -18.46 -12.53
CA GLU A 277 -2.80 -17.81 -13.32
C GLU A 277 -3.39 -16.97 -14.45
N PHE A 278 -2.75 -15.84 -14.73
CA PHE A 278 -3.11 -14.97 -15.83
C PHE A 278 -1.90 -14.20 -16.37
N LEU A 279 -2.05 -13.69 -17.59
CA LEU A 279 -1.02 -12.90 -18.26
C LEU A 279 -1.43 -11.43 -18.30
N VAL A 280 -0.54 -10.57 -17.83
CA VAL A 280 -0.60 -9.12 -18.07
C VAL A 280 0.28 -8.82 -19.28
N GLY A 281 -0.28 -8.18 -20.31
CA GLY A 281 0.43 -7.89 -21.58
C GLY A 281 0.40 -6.41 -21.96
N HIS A 282 1.25 -6.01 -22.92
CA HIS A 282 1.21 -4.69 -23.55
C HIS A 282 -0.03 -4.57 -24.46
N GLY A 283 -1.21 -4.33 -23.87
CA GLY A 283 -2.46 -4.07 -24.58
C GLY A 283 -3.36 -5.31 -24.78
N ARG A 284 -4.64 -5.15 -24.39
CA ARG A 284 -5.82 -6.03 -24.54
C ARG A 284 -5.59 -7.56 -24.58
N MET A 285 -6.16 -8.20 -23.56
CA MET A 285 -6.03 -9.62 -23.24
C MET A 285 -6.74 -10.56 -24.22
N ALA A 286 -6.10 -11.69 -24.48
CA ALA A 286 -6.74 -12.94 -24.86
C ALA A 286 -6.43 -13.93 -23.73
N GLY A 287 -7.47 -14.47 -23.10
CA GLY A 287 -7.35 -15.56 -22.15
C GLY A 287 -6.80 -16.80 -22.83
N PHE A 288 -6.01 -17.59 -22.10
CA PHE A 288 -5.59 -18.90 -22.56
C PHE A 288 -6.76 -19.87 -22.39
N ASP A 289 -7.42 -20.22 -23.49
CA ASP A 289 -8.28 -21.40 -23.54
C ASP A 289 -7.37 -22.64 -23.50
N SER A 290 -7.46 -23.41 -22.43
CA SER A 290 -6.88 -24.76 -22.36
C SER A 290 -7.64 -25.70 -23.29
N ASN A 291 -6.93 -26.29 -24.26
CA ASN A 291 -7.38 -27.45 -25.05
C ASN A 291 -7.47 -28.73 -24.20
#